data_AF-A0ABC9DA20-F1
#
_entry.id   AF-A0ABC9DA20-F1
#
_cell.length_a   1.000
_cell.length_b   1.000
_cell.length_c   1.000
_cell.angle_alpha   90.00
_cell.angle_beta   90.00
_cell.angle_gamma   90.00
#
_symmetry.space_group_name_H-M   'P 1'
#
loop_
_entity.id
_entity.type
_entity.pdbx_description
1 polymer ?
#
loop_
_entity_poly.entity_id
_entity_poly.type
_entity_poly.pdbx_seq_one_letter_code
_entity_poly.pdbx_strand_id
1 'polypeptide(L)'
;MAEMVSSAVVHEAVSQILSDLINRHEGKEKSNANENLERLEMAHIKLEAALETSEKWQITDASLLRWSKKLKRAAQECDDMMHKCKNRILEKEQIEQEVRNSAFPKRIAHATKAFISSAFSHDNQLSTSVVRRFEWYADGASDFLRFIELGCTPHCHMPFNPFIKNLFSGKKLQHKIDQGNKNTFFVLWLPFITAEYGIEVTLFFIQKDGNTPENNFYFSVMLQLSESTDIVGIVIECLQMFTPLFKSKIDIIRNKIMQLPTEDFSWVPFVDSRQKEHWDNLHSCVSLWLRPDPSCCKQIDQHQVFHSSNRDTSAISLEPVIEAHLQCQVSLDGGEICLQDSQYLIAGLLFMPHGTSQDLTPADKSSAIAVNHSEEQHCMHTDITLAQLEEITLPKAVEYFRHNTDALVYQMLWKSKQGAAYIHVVKATKKMQSTRRMIRGGKIIQRPDQEWENRPYVIPHFLNLWAGHAPIQLQSSIMNWVQKDDKNQLAFSPLRLKF
;
A
#
# COMPACT_ATOMS: atom_id res chain seq x y z
N MET A 1 12.23 -75.30 20.11
CA MET A 1 13.30 -74.34 19.78
C MET A 1 13.26 -73.88 18.32
N ALA A 2 12.98 -74.74 17.32
CA ALA A 2 12.94 -74.33 15.91
C ALA A 2 11.82 -73.30 15.56
N GLU A 3 10.62 -73.40 16.15
CA GLU A 3 9.53 -72.41 15.93
C GLU A 3 9.80 -71.03 16.57
N MET A 4 10.60 -70.98 17.62
CA MET A 4 10.92 -69.73 18.31
C MET A 4 12.01 -68.94 17.56
N VAL A 5 12.92 -69.66 16.90
CA VAL A 5 13.96 -69.09 16.03
C VAL A 5 13.36 -68.63 14.69
N SER A 6 12.36 -69.34 14.14
CA SER A 6 11.68 -68.89 12.93
C SER A 6 10.83 -67.63 13.16
N SER A 7 10.16 -67.50 14.31
CA SER A 7 9.41 -66.29 14.68
C SER A 7 10.31 -65.08 14.89
N ALA A 8 11.47 -65.25 15.52
CA ALA A 8 12.44 -64.16 15.74
C ALA A 8 13.04 -63.65 14.42
N VAL A 9 13.40 -64.56 13.51
CA VAL A 9 13.97 -64.20 12.20
C VAL A 9 12.94 -63.49 11.31
N VAL A 10 11.66 -63.90 11.36
CA VAL A 10 10.57 -63.20 10.65
C VAL A 10 10.30 -61.82 11.25
N HIS A 11 10.35 -61.67 12.57
CA HIS A 11 10.16 -60.38 13.25
C HIS A 11 11.30 -59.38 12.94
N GLU A 12 12.55 -59.87 12.88
CA GLU A 12 13.73 -59.07 12.50
C GLU A 12 13.64 -58.59 11.04
N ALA A 13 13.28 -59.49 10.12
CA ALA A 13 13.14 -59.15 8.70
C ALA A 13 12.00 -58.14 8.45
N VAL A 14 10.86 -58.29 9.15
CA VAL A 14 9.75 -57.33 9.08
C VAL A 14 10.12 -56.00 9.72
N SER A 15 10.87 -56.01 10.83
CA SER A 15 11.36 -54.79 11.49
C SER A 15 12.39 -54.03 10.64
N GLN A 16 13.26 -54.73 9.92
CA GLN A 16 14.18 -54.13 8.96
C GLN A 16 13.45 -53.52 7.76
N ILE A 17 12.46 -54.22 7.19
CA ILE A 17 11.64 -53.70 6.09
C ILE A 17 10.86 -52.45 6.53
N LEU A 18 10.27 -52.48 7.73
CA LEU A 18 9.57 -51.33 8.31
C LEU A 18 10.53 -50.17 8.59
N SER A 19 11.72 -50.43 9.13
CA SER A 19 12.73 -49.40 9.41
C SER A 19 13.27 -48.75 8.12
N ASP A 20 13.50 -49.53 7.07
CA ASP A 20 13.89 -49.03 5.75
C ASP A 20 12.76 -48.22 5.07
N LEU A 21 11.50 -48.56 5.33
CA LEU A 21 10.36 -47.78 4.84
C LEU A 21 10.21 -46.46 5.61
N ILE A 22 10.34 -46.50 6.93
CA ILE A 22 10.24 -45.32 7.83
C ILE A 22 11.39 -44.34 7.54
N ASN A 23 12.62 -44.83 7.38
CA ASN A 23 13.78 -44.00 7.03
C ASN A 23 13.66 -43.36 5.63
N ARG A 24 12.94 -43.98 4.68
CA ARG A 24 12.64 -43.37 3.38
C ARG A 24 11.62 -42.22 3.47
N HIS A 25 10.70 -42.29 4.44
CA HIS A 25 9.57 -41.36 4.60
C HIS A 25 9.85 -40.15 5.47
N GLU A 26 10.53 -40.30 6.61
CA GLU A 26 10.57 -39.22 7.62
C GLU A 26 11.59 -38.10 7.32
N GLY A 27 12.64 -38.35 6.54
CA GLY A 27 13.73 -37.38 6.32
C GLY A 27 13.94 -36.86 4.88
N LYS A 28 13.68 -37.68 3.86
CA LYS A 28 14.01 -37.34 2.44
C LYS A 28 12.85 -36.73 1.65
N GLU A 29 11.61 -37.00 2.04
CA GLU A 29 10.43 -36.58 1.26
C GLU A 29 9.86 -35.23 1.72
N LYS A 30 9.93 -34.90 3.02
CA LYS A 30 9.57 -33.55 3.50
C LYS A 30 10.58 -32.48 3.05
N SER A 31 11.87 -32.81 2.97
CA SER A 31 12.93 -31.89 2.53
C SER A 31 12.89 -31.63 1.02
N ASN A 32 12.64 -32.66 0.20
CA ASN A 32 12.59 -32.52 -1.26
C ASN A 32 11.37 -31.71 -1.75
N ALA A 33 10.25 -31.77 -1.03
CA ALA A 33 9.02 -31.08 -1.42
C ALA A 33 9.12 -29.58 -1.18
N ASN A 34 9.77 -29.17 -0.08
CA ASN A 34 10.04 -27.77 0.21
C ASN A 34 11.06 -27.18 -0.78
N GLU A 35 12.14 -27.91 -1.07
CA GLU A 35 13.12 -27.50 -2.08
C GLU A 35 12.49 -27.37 -3.47
N ASN A 36 11.63 -28.32 -3.87
CA ASN A 36 10.91 -28.27 -5.14
C ASN A 36 9.91 -27.09 -5.20
N LEU A 37 9.30 -26.72 -4.07
CA LEU A 37 8.42 -25.57 -3.97
C LEU A 37 9.20 -24.26 -4.14
N GLU A 38 10.34 -24.10 -3.46
CA GLU A 38 11.22 -22.93 -3.61
C GLU A 38 11.72 -22.77 -5.06
N ARG A 39 12.09 -23.88 -5.70
CA ARG A 39 12.49 -23.89 -7.12
C ARG A 39 11.35 -23.50 -8.06
N LEU A 40 10.14 -23.96 -7.77
CA LEU A 40 8.94 -23.60 -8.53
C LEU A 40 8.61 -22.11 -8.36
N GLU A 41 8.71 -21.58 -7.13
CA GLU A 41 8.52 -20.17 -6.83
C GLU A 41 9.54 -19.29 -7.56
N MET A 42 10.82 -19.69 -7.56
CA MET A 42 11.86 -18.99 -8.32
C MET A 42 11.61 -19.05 -9.84
N ALA A 43 11.14 -20.18 -10.37
CA ALA A 43 10.79 -20.31 -11.78
C ALA A 43 9.61 -19.39 -12.16
N HIS A 44 8.59 -19.31 -11.29
CA HIS A 44 7.46 -18.40 -11.46
C HIS A 44 7.91 -16.94 -11.50
N ILE A 45 8.71 -16.50 -10.52
CA ILE A 45 9.25 -15.14 -10.45
C ILE A 45 10.02 -14.77 -11.73
N LYS A 46 10.87 -15.67 -12.23
CA LYS A 46 11.62 -15.45 -13.48
C LYS A 46 10.69 -15.30 -14.69
N LEU A 47 9.62 -16.09 -14.76
CA LEU A 47 8.65 -16.03 -15.85
C LEU A 47 7.87 -14.72 -15.84
N GLU A 48 7.37 -14.30 -14.67
CA GLU A 48 6.66 -13.03 -14.51
C GLU A 48 7.56 -11.85 -14.86
N ALA A 49 8.78 -11.81 -14.30
CA ALA A 49 9.73 -10.73 -14.57
C ALA A 49 10.04 -10.59 -16.07
N ALA A 50 10.19 -11.72 -16.79
CA ALA A 50 10.41 -11.70 -18.22
C ALA A 50 9.18 -11.26 -19.02
N LEU A 51 7.97 -11.64 -18.60
CA LEU A 51 6.72 -11.21 -19.23
C LEU A 51 6.48 -9.71 -19.04
N GLU A 52 6.58 -9.21 -17.80
CA GLU A 52 6.49 -7.78 -17.49
C GLU A 52 7.52 -6.96 -18.27
N THR A 53 8.76 -7.44 -18.35
CA THR A 53 9.80 -6.77 -19.13
C THR A 53 9.45 -6.77 -20.62
N SER A 54 8.87 -7.85 -21.15
CA SER A 54 8.48 -7.94 -22.56
C SER A 54 7.37 -6.99 -22.97
N GLU A 55 6.48 -6.59 -22.05
CA GLU A 55 5.43 -5.60 -22.31
C GLU A 55 5.99 -4.20 -22.61
N LYS A 56 7.23 -3.93 -22.18
CA LYS A 56 7.97 -2.71 -22.52
C LYS A 56 8.46 -2.68 -23.97
N TRP A 57 8.20 -3.71 -24.78
CA TRP A 57 8.69 -3.82 -26.15
C TRP A 57 7.54 -4.01 -27.15
N GLN A 58 7.66 -3.37 -28.31
CA GLN A 58 6.74 -3.60 -29.41
C GLN A 58 7.11 -4.89 -30.16
N ILE A 59 6.53 -6.00 -29.73
CA ILE A 59 6.75 -7.30 -30.37
C ILE A 59 5.83 -7.43 -31.59
N THR A 60 6.38 -7.19 -32.78
CA THR A 60 5.66 -7.39 -34.05
C THR A 60 5.90 -8.77 -34.67
N ASP A 61 7.01 -9.43 -34.31
CA ASP A 61 7.34 -10.75 -34.83
C ASP A 61 6.36 -11.82 -34.31
N ALA A 62 5.78 -12.58 -35.24
CA ALA A 62 4.77 -13.58 -34.92
C ALA A 62 5.32 -14.74 -34.07
N SER A 63 6.60 -15.07 -34.20
CA SER A 63 7.25 -16.15 -33.45
C SER A 63 7.49 -15.73 -32.00
N LEU A 64 7.96 -14.49 -31.79
CA LEU A 64 8.10 -13.90 -30.46
C LEU A 64 6.75 -13.71 -29.77
N LEU A 65 5.71 -13.28 -30.48
CA LEU A 65 4.35 -13.22 -29.93
C LEU A 65 3.84 -14.60 -29.51
N ARG A 66 4.12 -15.64 -30.30
CA ARG A 66 3.77 -17.02 -29.94
C ARG A 66 4.57 -17.51 -28.74
N TRP A 67 5.83 -17.12 -28.61
CA TRP A 67 6.68 -17.44 -27.46
C TRP A 67 6.17 -16.75 -26.19
N SER A 68 5.89 -15.45 -26.24
CA SER A 68 5.27 -14.70 -25.14
C SER A 68 3.99 -15.37 -24.62
N LYS A 69 3.07 -15.76 -25.52
CA LYS A 69 1.84 -16.50 -25.16
C LYS A 69 2.12 -17.84 -24.45
N LYS A 70 3.18 -18.55 -24.85
CA LYS A 70 3.59 -19.79 -24.18
C LYS A 70 4.15 -19.54 -22.79
N LEU A 71 4.99 -18.52 -22.63
CA LEU A 71 5.53 -18.14 -21.32
C LEU A 71 4.42 -17.68 -20.39
N LYS A 72 3.46 -16.89 -20.88
CA LYS A 72 2.29 -16.46 -20.10
C LYS A 72 1.44 -17.64 -19.62
N ARG A 73 1.22 -18.64 -20.50
CA ARG A 73 0.55 -19.88 -20.10
C ARG A 73 1.37 -20.67 -19.07
N ALA A 74 2.68 -20.75 -19.25
CA ALA A 74 3.56 -21.46 -18.32
C ALA A 74 3.60 -20.79 -16.94
N ALA A 75 3.59 -19.46 -16.87
CA ALA A 75 3.50 -18.71 -15.62
C ALA A 75 2.19 -19.04 -14.88
N GLN A 76 1.04 -18.96 -15.57
CA GLN A 76 -0.26 -19.32 -15.01
C GLN A 76 -0.30 -20.78 -14.50
N GLU A 77 0.19 -21.74 -15.30
CA GLU A 77 0.24 -23.15 -14.91
C GLU A 77 1.18 -23.39 -13.71
N CYS A 78 2.25 -22.60 -13.60
CA CYS A 78 3.21 -22.66 -12.50
C CYS A 78 2.57 -22.14 -11.20
N ASP A 79 1.86 -21.02 -11.29
CA ASP A 79 1.20 -20.41 -10.14
C ASP A 79 0.04 -21.26 -9.60
N ASP A 80 -0.84 -21.73 -10.50
CA ASP A 80 -1.91 -22.67 -10.16
C ASP A 80 -1.39 -23.89 -9.39
N MET A 81 -0.21 -24.36 -9.77
CA MET A 81 0.46 -25.48 -9.11
C MET A 81 1.03 -25.09 -7.75
N MET A 82 1.70 -23.93 -7.67
CA MET A 82 2.23 -23.39 -6.42
C MET A 82 1.11 -23.18 -5.38
N HIS A 83 -0.03 -22.60 -5.78
CA HIS A 83 -1.20 -22.44 -4.92
C HIS A 83 -1.76 -23.77 -4.43
N LYS A 84 -1.91 -24.77 -5.31
CA LYS A 84 -2.34 -26.13 -4.91
C LYS A 84 -1.38 -26.76 -3.90
N CYS A 85 -0.08 -26.54 -4.08
CA CYS A 85 0.94 -27.06 -3.16
C CYS A 85 0.87 -26.38 -1.79
N LYS A 86 0.80 -25.05 -1.76
CA LYS A 86 0.69 -24.26 -0.52
C LYS A 86 -0.58 -24.64 0.27
N ASN A 87 -1.74 -24.76 -0.39
CA ASN A 87 -2.98 -25.18 0.25
C ASN A 87 -2.90 -26.59 0.87
N ARG A 88 -2.27 -27.54 0.17
CA ARG A 88 -2.08 -28.90 0.69
C ARG A 88 -1.13 -28.96 1.88
N ILE A 89 -0.09 -28.12 1.92
CA ILE A 89 0.80 -28.02 3.07
C ILE A 89 0.01 -27.55 4.30
N LEU A 90 -0.81 -26.50 4.14
CA LEU A 90 -1.68 -26.00 5.20
C LEU A 90 -2.72 -27.04 5.65
N GLU A 91 -3.36 -27.75 4.73
CA GLU A 91 -4.29 -28.85 5.05
C GLU A 91 -3.59 -29.97 5.82
N LYS A 92 -2.38 -30.36 5.43
CA LYS A 92 -1.59 -31.38 6.15
C LYS A 92 -1.20 -30.92 7.55
N GLU A 93 -0.76 -29.67 7.70
CA GLU A 93 -0.43 -29.09 9.01
C GLU A 93 -1.66 -29.04 9.93
N GLN A 94 -2.82 -28.65 9.39
CA GLN A 94 -4.09 -28.62 10.13
C GLN A 94 -4.53 -30.03 10.56
N ILE A 95 -4.45 -31.01 9.65
CA ILE A 95 -4.76 -32.41 9.95
C ILE A 95 -3.77 -32.98 10.97
N GLU A 96 -2.47 -32.73 10.84
CA GLU A 96 -1.45 -33.17 11.81
C GLU A 96 -1.75 -32.58 13.21
N GLN A 97 -2.15 -31.31 13.28
CA GLN A 97 -2.49 -30.64 14.53
C GLN A 97 -3.79 -31.19 15.16
N GLU A 98 -4.84 -31.45 14.36
CA GLU A 98 -6.07 -32.08 14.82
C GLU A 98 -5.83 -33.51 15.33
N VAL A 99 -5.00 -34.28 14.62
CA VAL A 99 -4.60 -35.64 15.01
C VAL A 99 -3.84 -35.61 16.33
N ARG A 100 -2.93 -34.65 16.51
CA ARG A 100 -2.16 -34.48 17.76
C ARG A 100 -3.07 -34.24 18.97
N ASN A 101 -4.19 -33.55 18.76
CA ASN A 101 -5.20 -33.23 19.79
C ASN A 101 -6.27 -34.34 19.96
N SER A 102 -6.19 -35.45 19.21
CA SER A 102 -7.20 -36.51 19.21
C SER A 102 -6.90 -37.69 20.14
N ALA A 103 -7.94 -38.45 20.49
CA ALA A 103 -7.83 -39.68 21.28
C ALA A 103 -6.97 -40.76 20.59
N PHE A 104 -6.27 -41.57 21.37
CA PHE A 104 -5.28 -42.54 20.89
C PHE A 104 -5.76 -43.47 19.75
N PRO A 105 -7.00 -44.03 19.78
CA PRO A 105 -7.50 -44.85 18.67
C PRO A 105 -7.64 -44.09 17.35
N LYS A 106 -7.98 -42.80 17.40
CA LYS A 106 -8.06 -41.94 16.21
C LYS A 106 -6.67 -41.64 15.63
N ARG A 107 -5.65 -41.47 16.48
CA ARG A 107 -4.25 -41.32 16.03
C ARG A 107 -3.75 -42.55 15.29
N ILE A 108 -4.03 -43.75 15.81
CA ILE A 108 -3.66 -45.01 15.13
C ILE A 108 -4.39 -45.13 13.79
N ALA A 109 -5.70 -44.87 13.74
CA ALA A 109 -6.46 -44.93 12.49
C ALA A 109 -5.90 -43.95 11.43
N HIS A 110 -5.53 -42.73 11.84
CA HIS A 110 -4.88 -41.76 10.95
C HIS A 110 -3.49 -42.21 10.49
N ALA A 111 -2.67 -42.77 11.38
CA ALA A 111 -1.35 -43.30 11.01
C ALA A 111 -1.47 -44.44 9.98
N THR A 112 -2.40 -45.37 10.20
CA THR A 112 -2.67 -46.46 9.25
C THR A 112 -3.20 -45.94 7.91
N LYS A 113 -4.09 -44.94 7.93
CA LYS A 113 -4.62 -44.31 6.71
C LYS A 113 -3.52 -43.57 5.95
N ALA A 114 -2.68 -42.80 6.63
CA ALA A 114 -1.55 -42.09 6.04
C ALA A 114 -0.53 -43.06 5.43
N PHE A 115 -0.25 -44.17 6.11
CA PHE A 115 0.63 -45.23 5.62
C PHE A 115 0.10 -45.84 4.30
N ILE A 116 -1.18 -46.24 4.27
CA ILE A 116 -1.84 -46.76 3.06
C ILE A 116 -1.83 -45.70 1.95
N SER A 117 -2.24 -44.47 2.25
CA SER A 117 -2.25 -43.39 1.26
C SER A 117 -0.86 -43.11 0.69
N SER A 118 0.21 -43.21 1.48
CA SER A 118 1.58 -43.02 0.99
C SER A 118 2.10 -44.19 0.15
N ALA A 119 1.65 -45.42 0.43
CA ALA A 119 2.03 -46.60 -0.35
C ALA A 119 1.35 -46.66 -1.73
N PHE A 120 0.20 -45.99 -1.88
CA PHE A 120 -0.63 -46.05 -3.09
C PHE A 120 -0.85 -44.69 -3.79
N SER A 121 -0.43 -43.56 -3.21
CA SER A 121 -0.56 -42.24 -3.86
C SER A 121 0.63 -41.97 -4.78
N HIS A 122 0.34 -41.85 -6.08
CA HIS A 122 1.19 -41.18 -7.08
C HIS A 122 0.82 -39.70 -7.16
N ASP A 123 0.90 -38.94 -6.06
CA ASP A 123 0.72 -37.48 -6.10
C ASP A 123 1.96 -36.81 -6.72
N ASN A 124 2.11 -36.94 -8.03
CA ASN A 124 3.23 -36.44 -8.85
C ASN A 124 3.28 -34.90 -9.02
N GLN A 125 2.50 -34.13 -8.25
CA GLN A 125 2.35 -32.68 -8.48
C GLN A 125 3.59 -31.87 -8.12
N LEU A 126 4.38 -32.29 -7.12
CA LEU A 126 5.72 -31.73 -6.79
C LEU A 126 6.85 -32.65 -7.26
N SER A 127 6.60 -33.47 -8.29
CA SER A 127 7.67 -34.31 -8.84
C SER A 127 8.76 -33.43 -9.45
N THR A 128 10.02 -33.83 -9.26
CA THR A 128 11.18 -33.11 -9.80
C THR A 128 11.08 -32.90 -11.32
N SER A 129 10.41 -33.81 -12.05
CA SER A 129 10.18 -33.67 -13.49
C SER A 129 9.22 -32.53 -13.84
N VAL A 130 8.20 -32.29 -13.02
CA VAL A 130 7.27 -31.17 -13.20
C VAL A 130 7.95 -29.84 -12.89
N VAL A 131 8.71 -29.76 -11.79
CA VAL A 131 9.50 -28.56 -11.46
C VAL A 131 10.49 -28.23 -12.59
N ARG A 132 11.21 -29.23 -13.10
CA ARG A 132 12.15 -29.07 -14.23
C ARG A 132 11.50 -28.52 -15.49
N ARG A 133 10.22 -28.80 -15.73
CA ARG A 133 9.49 -28.23 -16.87
C ARG A 133 9.35 -26.72 -16.73
N PHE A 134 9.03 -26.21 -15.54
CA PHE A 134 8.92 -24.77 -15.29
C PHE A 134 10.27 -24.08 -15.25
N GLU A 135 11.30 -24.73 -14.68
CA GLU A 135 12.69 -24.26 -14.78
C GLU A 135 13.12 -24.11 -16.24
N TRP A 136 12.79 -25.07 -17.11
CA TRP A 136 13.09 -24.99 -18.54
C TRP A 136 12.39 -23.79 -19.21
N TYR A 137 11.13 -23.49 -18.85
CA TYR A 137 10.46 -22.29 -19.34
C TYR A 137 11.11 -21.01 -18.81
N ALA A 138 11.48 -20.97 -17.54
CA ALA A 138 12.12 -19.82 -16.90
C ALA A 138 13.51 -19.54 -17.49
N ASP A 139 14.29 -20.58 -17.79
CA ASP A 139 15.58 -20.45 -18.47
C ASP A 139 15.38 -19.94 -19.90
N GLY A 140 14.39 -20.48 -20.63
CA GLY A 140 14.02 -19.99 -21.96
C GLY A 140 13.50 -18.55 -21.98
N ALA A 141 12.94 -18.05 -20.87
CA ALA A 141 12.47 -16.67 -20.76
C ALA A 141 13.63 -15.66 -20.85
N SER A 142 14.84 -16.03 -20.40
CA SER A 142 16.03 -15.19 -20.55
C SER A 142 16.46 -15.05 -22.01
N ASP A 143 16.41 -16.14 -22.78
CA ASP A 143 16.68 -16.10 -24.22
C ASP A 143 15.61 -15.29 -24.96
N PHE A 144 14.34 -15.43 -24.58
CA PHE A 144 13.24 -14.63 -25.12
C PHE A 144 13.47 -13.13 -24.96
N LEU A 145 13.86 -12.68 -23.75
CA LEU A 145 14.23 -11.28 -23.51
C LEU A 145 15.39 -10.83 -24.40
N ARG A 146 16.45 -11.64 -24.53
CA ARG A 146 17.57 -11.31 -25.41
C ARG A 146 17.15 -11.13 -26.87
N PHE A 147 16.24 -11.97 -27.39
CA PHE A 147 15.73 -11.81 -28.75
C PHE A 147 14.87 -10.56 -28.93
N ILE A 148 14.10 -10.19 -27.90
CA ILE A 148 13.33 -8.94 -27.90
C ILE A 148 14.28 -7.74 -27.88
N GLU A 149 15.26 -7.73 -26.99
CA GLU A 149 16.23 -6.62 -26.87
C GLU A 149 17.02 -6.38 -28.16
N LEU A 150 17.34 -7.45 -28.90
CA LEU A 150 18.10 -7.37 -30.15
C LEU A 150 17.24 -7.11 -31.38
N GLY A 151 15.96 -7.51 -31.37
CA GLY A 151 15.13 -7.59 -32.57
C GLY A 151 13.85 -6.75 -32.54
N CYS A 152 13.43 -6.24 -31.39
CA CYS A 152 12.21 -5.45 -31.24
C CYS A 152 12.52 -3.98 -30.94
N THR A 153 11.62 -3.11 -31.34
CA THR A 153 11.65 -1.71 -30.91
C THR A 153 11.09 -1.64 -29.49
N PRO A 154 11.74 -0.96 -28.54
CA PRO A 154 11.12 -0.65 -27.25
C PRO A 154 9.76 0.02 -27.50
N HIS A 155 8.73 -0.39 -26.76
CA HIS A 155 7.46 0.32 -26.75
C HIS A 155 7.78 1.71 -26.21
N CYS A 156 7.73 2.73 -27.06
CA CYS A 156 7.87 4.12 -26.66
C CYS A 156 6.64 4.54 -25.85
N HIS A 157 6.42 3.95 -24.68
CA HIS A 157 5.59 4.57 -23.65
C HIS A 157 6.41 5.69 -23.02
N MET A 158 6.44 6.81 -23.76
CA MET A 158 7.17 8.04 -23.51
C MET A 158 8.70 7.88 -23.42
N PRO A 159 9.50 8.77 -24.05
CA PRO A 159 10.90 8.88 -23.68
C PRO A 159 10.94 9.22 -22.19
N PHE A 160 11.55 8.34 -21.37
CA PHE A 160 11.76 8.48 -19.91
C PHE A 160 11.26 9.81 -19.37
N ASN A 161 10.01 9.84 -18.86
CA ASN A 161 9.42 11.03 -18.27
C ASN A 161 10.50 11.69 -17.37
N PRO A 162 10.89 12.96 -17.59
CA PRO A 162 11.95 13.61 -16.84
C PRO A 162 11.76 13.48 -15.33
N PHE A 163 10.51 13.40 -14.88
CA PHE A 163 10.12 13.15 -13.50
C PHE A 163 10.58 11.78 -13.02
N ILE A 164 10.18 10.71 -13.72
CA ILE A 164 10.58 9.33 -13.45
C ILE A 164 12.10 9.24 -13.39
N LYS A 165 12.80 9.72 -14.42
CA LYS A 165 14.27 9.65 -14.48
C LYS A 165 14.94 10.29 -13.27
N ASN A 166 14.50 11.48 -12.87
CA ASN A 166 15.10 12.19 -11.74
C ASN A 166 14.77 11.51 -10.41
N LEU A 167 13.55 10.99 -10.23
CA LEU A 167 13.15 10.23 -9.03
C LEU A 167 13.94 8.92 -8.90
N PHE A 168 14.10 8.16 -9.99
CA PHE A 168 14.96 6.96 -10.04
C PHE A 168 16.43 7.28 -9.74
N SER A 169 16.89 8.48 -10.09
CA SER A 169 18.23 8.96 -9.75
C SER A 169 18.36 9.46 -8.31
N GLY A 170 17.32 9.28 -7.47
CA GLY A 170 17.31 9.72 -6.07
C GLY A 170 17.27 11.25 -5.91
N LYS A 171 16.77 11.99 -6.90
CA LYS A 171 16.63 13.45 -6.81
C LYS A 171 15.23 13.81 -6.32
N LYS A 172 15.15 14.81 -5.44
CA LYS A 172 13.90 15.42 -5.03
C LYS A 172 13.55 16.61 -5.92
N LEU A 173 12.26 16.87 -6.02
CA LEU A 173 11.71 18.12 -6.55
C LEU A 173 11.17 18.95 -5.38
N GLN A 174 11.56 20.21 -5.29
CA GLN A 174 10.96 21.17 -4.37
C GLN A 174 10.81 22.49 -5.10
N HIS A 175 9.57 22.92 -5.34
CA HIS A 175 9.28 24.11 -6.11
C HIS A 175 8.12 24.89 -5.51
N LYS A 176 8.21 26.22 -5.55
CA LYS A 176 7.19 27.15 -5.06
C LYS A 176 6.82 28.09 -6.21
N ILE A 177 5.57 28.03 -6.62
CA ILE A 177 4.98 28.89 -7.64
C ILE A 177 4.21 30.01 -6.92
N ASP A 178 4.73 31.23 -7.02
CA ASP A 178 4.08 32.43 -6.50
C ASP A 178 3.07 32.95 -7.53
N GLN A 179 1.78 32.88 -7.21
CA GLN A 179 0.70 33.23 -8.14
C GLN A 179 0.18 34.67 -7.96
N GLY A 180 0.91 35.50 -7.22
CA GLY A 180 0.49 36.85 -6.82
C GLY A 180 -0.55 36.83 -5.68
N ASN A 181 -0.91 38.00 -5.13
CA ASN A 181 -1.97 38.16 -4.13
C ASN A 181 -1.88 37.24 -2.89
N LYS A 182 -0.67 36.99 -2.35
CA LYS A 182 -0.43 36.05 -1.23
C LYS A 182 -0.89 34.61 -1.52
N ASN A 183 -0.99 34.25 -2.79
CA ASN A 183 -1.36 32.94 -3.24
C ASN A 183 -0.11 32.16 -3.70
N THR A 184 0.12 31.00 -3.10
CA THR A 184 1.33 30.20 -3.31
C THR A 184 0.95 28.75 -3.53
N PHE A 185 1.55 28.13 -4.54
CA PHE A 185 1.41 26.70 -4.82
C PHE A 185 2.78 26.03 -4.63
N PHE A 186 2.83 25.03 -3.76
CA PHE A 186 4.05 24.33 -3.41
C PHE A 186 3.98 22.88 -3.86
N VAL A 187 5.05 22.44 -4.51
CA VAL A 187 5.23 21.08 -5.03
C VAL A 187 6.48 20.49 -4.38
N LEU A 188 6.34 19.34 -3.74
CA LEU A 188 7.45 18.61 -3.13
C LEU A 188 7.33 17.12 -3.43
N TRP A 189 8.29 16.57 -4.16
CA TRP A 189 8.33 15.15 -4.50
C TRP A 189 9.60 14.52 -3.94
N LEU A 190 9.42 13.46 -3.16
CA LEU A 190 10.49 12.81 -2.40
C LEU A 190 10.59 11.33 -2.82
N PRO A 191 11.73 10.88 -3.36
CA PRO A 191 11.99 9.47 -3.60
C PRO A 191 12.57 8.78 -2.35
N PHE A 192 12.05 7.60 -2.06
CA PHE A 192 12.51 6.69 -1.01
C PHE A 192 12.88 5.36 -1.66
N ILE A 193 14.13 4.97 -1.52
CA ILE A 193 14.64 3.73 -2.13
C ILE A 193 14.79 2.73 -0.99
N THR A 194 14.05 1.62 -1.08
CA THR A 194 14.13 0.52 -0.11
C THR A 194 14.45 -0.77 -0.86
N ALA A 195 15.21 -1.66 -0.22
CA ALA A 195 15.57 -2.94 -0.82
C ALA A 195 14.35 -3.86 -1.02
N GLU A 196 13.34 -3.71 -0.16
CA GLU A 196 12.15 -4.57 -0.11
C GLU A 196 11.00 -4.04 -1.00
N TYR A 197 10.84 -2.71 -1.09
CA TYR A 197 9.69 -2.07 -1.76
C TYR A 197 10.08 -1.37 -3.08
N GLY A 198 11.36 -1.39 -3.47
CA GLY A 198 11.83 -0.68 -4.66
C GLY A 198 11.87 0.84 -4.42
N ILE A 199 11.41 1.63 -5.39
CA ILE A 199 11.34 3.08 -5.26
C ILE A 199 9.91 3.48 -4.93
N GLU A 200 9.69 3.97 -3.71
CA GLU A 200 8.46 4.62 -3.32
C GLU A 200 8.64 6.14 -3.44
N VAL A 201 7.59 6.84 -3.89
CA VAL A 201 7.63 8.29 -4.05
C VAL A 201 6.45 8.89 -3.31
N THR A 202 6.72 9.92 -2.52
CA THR A 202 5.67 10.76 -1.94
C THR A 202 5.61 12.10 -2.65
N LEU A 203 4.43 12.43 -3.16
CA LEU A 203 4.12 13.65 -3.90
C LEU A 203 3.25 14.54 -3.01
N PHE A 204 3.67 15.78 -2.78
CA PHE A 204 2.90 16.78 -2.04
C PHE A 204 2.55 17.95 -2.93
N PHE A 205 1.28 18.36 -2.89
CA PHE A 205 0.73 19.54 -3.54
C PHE A 205 0.01 20.39 -2.48
N ILE A 206 0.49 21.60 -2.27
CA ILE A 206 -0.03 22.47 -1.21
C ILE A 206 -0.37 23.82 -1.79
N GLN A 207 -1.62 24.24 -1.64
CA GLN A 207 -2.06 25.60 -1.97
C GLN A 207 -2.29 26.39 -0.69
N LYS A 208 -1.69 27.57 -0.63
CA LYS A 208 -1.96 28.57 0.40
C LYS A 208 -2.34 29.90 -0.24
N ASP A 209 -3.58 30.28 -0.06
CA ASP A 209 -4.16 31.57 -0.40
C ASP A 209 -4.36 32.38 0.91
N GLY A 210 -3.56 33.43 1.04
CA GLY A 210 -3.60 34.32 2.21
C GLY A 210 -4.83 35.22 2.27
N ASN A 211 -5.56 35.39 1.17
CA ASN A 211 -6.72 36.26 1.07
C ASN A 211 -8.03 35.47 1.16
N THR A 212 -8.08 34.28 0.55
CA THR A 212 -9.26 33.42 0.53
C THR A 212 -8.92 32.05 1.10
N PRO A 213 -9.04 31.84 2.42
CA PRO A 213 -8.65 30.58 3.06
C PRO A 213 -9.39 29.35 2.52
N GLU A 214 -10.59 29.55 1.97
CA GLU A 214 -11.36 28.50 1.29
C GLU A 214 -10.61 27.87 0.12
N ASN A 215 -9.63 28.55 -0.50
CA ASN A 215 -8.82 28.01 -1.60
C ASN A 215 -7.64 27.16 -1.13
N ASN A 216 -7.42 27.04 0.18
CA ASN A 216 -6.34 26.25 0.73
C ASN A 216 -6.66 24.76 0.59
N PHE A 217 -5.68 24.01 0.09
CA PHE A 217 -5.72 22.55 0.06
C PHE A 217 -4.35 21.96 0.33
N TYR A 218 -4.37 20.74 0.83
CA TYR A 218 -3.25 19.85 0.91
C TYR A 218 -3.64 18.55 0.20
N PHE A 219 -2.85 18.13 -0.78
CA PHE A 219 -3.05 16.87 -1.46
C PHE A 219 -1.72 16.11 -1.49
N SER A 220 -1.71 14.87 -1.00
CA SER A 220 -0.56 13.98 -1.10
C SER A 220 -0.94 12.64 -1.71
N VAL A 221 0.00 12.09 -2.47
CA VAL A 221 -0.08 10.72 -3.00
C VAL A 221 1.26 10.03 -2.72
N MET A 222 1.20 8.85 -2.12
CA MET A 222 2.34 7.94 -2.00
C MET A 222 2.13 6.80 -2.98
N LEU A 223 3.13 6.49 -3.79
CA LEU A 223 3.05 5.42 -4.78
C LEU A 223 4.38 4.71 -4.98
N GLN A 224 4.32 3.43 -5.30
CA GLN A 224 5.43 2.62 -5.75
C GLN A 224 5.69 2.89 -7.23
N LEU A 225 6.93 3.25 -7.56
CA LEU A 225 7.32 3.73 -8.87
C LEU A 225 7.91 2.61 -9.74
N SER A 226 7.39 2.49 -10.96
CA SER A 226 7.96 1.72 -12.07
C SER A 226 8.43 2.68 -13.16
N GLU A 227 9.29 2.22 -14.05
CA GLU A 227 9.75 2.99 -15.21
C GLU A 227 8.61 3.42 -16.14
N SER A 228 7.51 2.67 -16.16
CA SER A 228 6.31 2.92 -16.98
C SER A 228 5.20 3.67 -16.24
N THR A 229 5.41 4.09 -14.98
CA THR A 229 4.35 4.71 -14.18
C THR A 229 3.95 6.08 -14.74
N ASP A 230 2.67 6.22 -15.13
CA ASP A 230 2.07 7.53 -15.40
C ASP A 230 1.70 8.22 -14.08
N ILE A 231 2.68 8.93 -13.51
CA ILE A 231 2.52 9.66 -12.24
C ILE A 231 1.33 10.61 -12.32
N VAL A 232 1.20 11.38 -13.40
CA VAL A 232 0.17 12.43 -13.50
C VAL A 232 -1.20 11.81 -13.65
N GLY A 233 -1.34 10.78 -14.49
CA GLY A 233 -2.58 10.01 -14.64
C GLY A 233 -3.06 9.45 -13.31
N ILE A 234 -2.20 8.70 -12.61
CA ILE A 234 -2.52 8.08 -11.32
C ILE A 234 -2.93 9.13 -10.28
N VAL A 235 -2.20 10.25 -10.21
CA VAL A 235 -2.51 11.33 -9.25
C VAL A 235 -3.87 11.96 -9.53
N ILE A 236 -4.24 12.14 -10.80
CA ILE A 236 -5.55 12.69 -11.19
C ILE A 236 -6.68 11.71 -10.86
N GLU A 237 -6.48 10.42 -11.06
CA GLU A 237 -7.46 9.41 -10.69
C GLU A 237 -7.63 9.31 -9.19
N CYS A 238 -6.52 9.34 -8.43
CA CYS A 238 -6.57 9.40 -6.98
C CYS A 238 -7.39 10.62 -6.52
N LEU A 239 -7.17 11.76 -7.16
CA LEU A 239 -7.91 12.98 -6.87
C LEU A 239 -9.42 12.83 -7.14
N GLN A 240 -9.82 12.09 -8.17
CA GLN A 240 -11.24 11.88 -8.50
C GLN A 240 -12.00 11.06 -7.45
N MET A 241 -11.31 10.21 -6.66
CA MET A 241 -11.96 9.45 -5.58
C MET A 241 -12.64 10.38 -4.56
N PHE A 242 -12.06 11.55 -4.33
CA PHE A 242 -12.52 12.57 -3.39
C PHE A 242 -13.64 13.49 -3.91
N THR A 243 -14.17 13.21 -5.11
CA THR A 243 -15.18 14.05 -5.76
C THR A 243 -16.44 14.24 -4.92
N PRO A 244 -17.01 13.20 -4.27
CA PRO A 244 -18.20 13.37 -3.45
C PRO A 244 -18.02 14.40 -2.31
N LEU A 245 -16.88 14.36 -1.60
CA LEU A 245 -16.62 15.26 -0.47
C LEU A 245 -16.10 16.64 -0.88
N PHE A 246 -15.33 16.74 -1.99
CA PHE A 246 -14.57 17.95 -2.34
C PHE A 246 -14.81 18.46 -3.76
N LYS A 247 -15.98 18.17 -4.35
CA LYS A 247 -16.34 18.48 -5.75
C LYS A 247 -15.85 19.83 -6.27
N SER A 248 -16.03 20.91 -5.50
CA SER A 248 -15.65 22.28 -5.92
C SER A 248 -14.14 22.53 -6.02
N LYS A 249 -13.31 21.66 -5.41
CA LYS A 249 -11.84 21.77 -5.40
C LYS A 249 -11.16 20.84 -6.37
N ILE A 250 -11.77 19.70 -6.70
CA ILE A 250 -11.20 18.68 -7.59
C ILE A 250 -10.75 19.30 -8.92
N ASP A 251 -11.61 20.07 -9.58
CA ASP A 251 -11.27 20.67 -10.88
C ASP A 251 -10.12 21.68 -10.80
N ILE A 252 -10.04 22.44 -9.70
CA ILE A 252 -8.97 23.41 -9.46
C ILE A 252 -7.63 22.69 -9.29
N ILE A 253 -7.61 21.64 -8.45
CA ILE A 253 -6.41 20.84 -8.19
C ILE A 253 -5.99 20.11 -9.46
N ARG A 254 -6.94 19.49 -10.17
CA ARG A 254 -6.71 18.78 -11.44
C ARG A 254 -6.05 19.68 -12.48
N ASN A 255 -6.59 20.89 -12.69
CA ASN A 255 -6.03 21.82 -13.66
C ASN A 255 -4.59 22.23 -13.33
N LYS A 256 -4.29 22.42 -12.04
CA LYS A 256 -2.92 22.71 -11.58
C LYS A 256 -1.97 21.53 -11.83
N ILE A 257 -2.40 20.30 -11.52
CA ILE A 257 -1.59 19.10 -11.69
C ILE A 257 -1.32 18.83 -13.18
N MET A 258 -2.31 19.05 -14.05
CA MET A 258 -2.17 18.94 -15.51
C MET A 258 -1.16 19.92 -16.12
N GLN A 259 -0.87 21.04 -15.45
CA GLN A 259 0.12 22.02 -15.91
C GLN A 259 1.56 21.67 -15.51
N LEU A 260 1.76 20.81 -14.50
CA LEU A 260 3.10 20.47 -14.01
C LEU A 260 4.04 19.92 -15.09
N PRO A 261 3.62 19.05 -16.03
CA PRO A 261 4.51 18.58 -17.09
C PRO A 261 5.02 19.67 -18.03
N THR A 262 4.37 20.84 -18.06
CA THR A 262 4.77 21.97 -18.90
C THR A 262 5.74 22.93 -18.22
N GLU A 263 5.95 22.78 -16.91
CA GLU A 263 6.86 23.59 -16.11
C GLU A 263 8.28 23.03 -16.14
N ASP A 264 9.28 23.90 -16.16
CA ASP A 264 10.68 23.51 -16.05
C ASP A 264 11.12 23.51 -14.58
N PHE A 265 11.38 22.32 -14.05
CA PHE A 265 11.66 22.11 -12.64
C PHE A 265 13.14 21.89 -12.35
N SER A 266 13.64 22.52 -11.29
CA SER A 266 14.97 22.24 -10.74
C SER A 266 14.95 21.00 -9.84
N TRP A 267 15.74 19.99 -10.21
CA TRP A 267 15.89 18.75 -9.45
C TRP A 267 17.21 18.74 -8.68
N VAL A 268 17.16 18.38 -7.40
CA VAL A 268 18.34 18.34 -6.54
C VAL A 268 18.53 16.96 -5.92
N PRO A 269 19.78 16.45 -5.80
CA PRO A 269 20.05 15.18 -5.13
C PRO A 269 19.43 15.13 -3.73
N PHE A 270 18.71 14.07 -3.41
CA PHE A 270 18.14 13.83 -2.08
C PHE A 270 19.10 12.96 -1.26
N VAL A 271 20.29 13.51 -1.01
CA VAL A 271 21.40 12.86 -0.28
C VAL A 271 21.55 13.41 1.14
N ASP A 272 22.18 12.60 2.00
CA ASP A 272 22.47 12.76 3.44
C ASP A 272 22.37 14.19 3.99
N SER A 273 21.14 14.59 4.26
CA SER A 273 20.80 15.84 4.91
C SER A 273 19.91 15.53 6.10
N ARG A 274 19.93 16.38 7.13
CA ARG A 274 18.97 16.26 8.26
C ARG A 274 17.52 16.23 7.79
N GLN A 275 17.22 16.85 6.64
CA GLN A 275 15.91 16.80 6.02
C GLN A 275 15.58 15.40 5.48
N LYS A 276 16.56 14.72 4.86
CA LYS A 276 16.41 13.35 4.37
C LYS A 276 16.14 12.40 5.53
N GLU A 277 17.01 12.38 6.54
CA GLU A 277 16.85 11.51 7.72
C GLU A 277 15.48 11.71 8.38
N HIS A 278 15.03 12.96 8.48
CA HIS A 278 13.73 13.27 9.03
C HIS A 278 12.57 12.66 8.21
N TRP A 279 12.62 12.73 6.87
CA TRP A 279 11.58 12.15 6.01
C TRP A 279 11.68 10.63 5.91
N ASP A 280 12.90 10.07 5.85
CA ASP A 280 13.13 8.63 5.83
C ASP A 280 12.57 7.97 7.11
N ASN A 281 12.72 8.63 8.26
CA ASN A 281 12.12 8.17 9.53
C ASN A 281 10.59 8.21 9.53
N LEU A 282 9.97 9.18 8.86
CA LEU A 282 8.51 9.18 8.72
C LEU A 282 8.08 8.05 7.79
N HIS A 283 8.71 8.00 6.62
CA HIS A 283 8.42 7.06 5.55
C HIS A 283 8.49 5.61 6.05
N SER A 284 9.54 5.26 6.80
CA SER A 284 9.72 3.91 7.34
C SER A 284 8.56 3.46 8.25
N CYS A 285 7.96 4.38 9.01
CA CYS A 285 6.83 4.05 9.88
C CYS A 285 5.50 4.08 9.13
N VAL A 286 5.32 5.08 8.29
CA VAL A 286 4.06 5.33 7.59
C VAL A 286 3.85 4.34 6.46
N SER A 287 4.87 4.02 5.65
CA SER A 287 4.75 3.02 4.58
C SER A 287 4.29 1.65 5.13
N LEU A 288 4.87 1.20 6.25
CA LEU A 288 4.45 -0.04 6.95
C LEU A 288 3.01 0.01 7.50
N TRP A 289 2.50 1.19 7.83
CA TRP A 289 1.13 1.35 8.28
C TRP A 289 0.14 1.34 7.10
N LEU A 290 0.47 2.06 6.01
CA LEU A 290 -0.41 2.25 4.86
C LEU A 290 -0.46 1.02 3.94
N ARG A 291 0.66 0.30 3.80
CA ARG A 291 0.79 -0.94 3.02
C ARG A 291 1.66 -1.95 3.78
N PRO A 292 1.06 -2.68 4.74
CA PRO A 292 1.79 -3.65 5.56
C PRO A 292 2.46 -4.76 4.74
N ASP A 293 1.81 -5.22 3.67
CA ASP A 293 2.35 -6.21 2.74
C ASP A 293 2.69 -5.57 1.39
N PRO A 294 4.00 -5.43 1.03
CA PRO A 294 4.41 -4.93 -0.27
C PRO A 294 3.95 -5.76 -1.45
N SER A 295 3.71 -7.05 -1.22
CA SER A 295 3.40 -8.05 -2.25
C SER A 295 1.90 -8.33 -2.36
N CYS A 296 1.06 -7.59 -1.64
CA CYS A 296 -0.38 -7.83 -1.55
C CYS A 296 -1.09 -7.89 -2.91
N CYS A 297 -0.56 -7.21 -3.93
CA CYS A 297 -1.14 -7.19 -5.28
C CYS A 297 -0.68 -8.34 -6.17
N LYS A 298 0.45 -8.99 -5.87
CA LYS A 298 0.97 -10.12 -6.65
C LYS A 298 0.09 -11.37 -6.55
N GLN A 299 -0.71 -11.49 -5.49
CA GLN A 299 -1.65 -12.60 -5.29
C GLN A 299 -3.04 -12.36 -5.90
N ILE A 300 -3.38 -11.12 -6.28
CA ILE A 300 -4.75 -10.75 -6.69
C ILE A 300 -5.04 -11.15 -8.14
N ASP A 301 -4.02 -11.31 -8.99
CA ASP A 301 -4.20 -11.75 -10.38
C ASP A 301 -4.69 -13.20 -10.51
N GLN A 302 -4.66 -13.98 -9.41
CA GLN A 302 -4.95 -15.41 -9.45
C GLN A 302 -6.38 -15.73 -9.03
N HIS A 303 -7.02 -14.94 -8.16
CA HIS A 303 -8.33 -15.30 -7.59
C HIS A 303 -9.29 -14.09 -7.51
N GLN A 304 -10.21 -14.06 -8.47
CA GLN A 304 -11.40 -13.19 -8.58
C GLN A 304 -11.16 -11.79 -9.14
N VAL A 305 -11.35 -11.69 -10.46
CA VAL A 305 -11.91 -10.49 -11.11
C VAL A 305 -13.29 -10.23 -10.53
N PHE A 306 -13.37 -9.67 -9.32
CA PHE A 306 -14.55 -8.92 -8.92
C PHE A 306 -14.45 -7.57 -9.62
N HIS A 307 -15.02 -7.50 -10.82
CA HIS A 307 -15.61 -6.27 -11.30
C HIS A 307 -16.58 -5.81 -10.20
N SER A 308 -16.15 -4.92 -9.31
CA SER A 308 -17.11 -4.12 -8.55
C SER A 308 -17.80 -3.25 -9.59
N SER A 309 -19.01 -3.66 -9.95
CA SER A 309 -19.91 -2.90 -10.79
C SER A 309 -20.19 -1.56 -10.12
N ASN A 310 -19.42 -0.55 -10.51
CA ASN A 310 -19.88 0.79 -10.77
C ASN A 310 -18.93 1.37 -11.81
N ARG A 311 -19.31 1.25 -13.08
CA ARG A 311 -18.73 2.09 -14.12
C ARG A 311 -19.04 3.53 -13.72
N ASP A 312 -18.00 4.30 -13.42
CA ASP A 312 -17.68 5.48 -14.22
C ASP A 312 -16.24 5.95 -13.97
N THR A 313 -15.50 6.02 -15.08
CA THR A 313 -14.23 6.71 -15.36
C THR A 313 -12.89 6.13 -14.84
N SER A 314 -12.11 5.72 -15.86
CA SER A 314 -10.69 5.36 -16.00
C SER A 314 -10.15 4.04 -15.43
N ALA A 315 -9.33 3.41 -16.26
CA ALA A 315 -8.94 2.00 -16.26
C ALA A 315 -7.45 1.88 -15.95
N ILE A 316 -7.04 2.32 -14.76
CA ILE A 316 -5.69 2.17 -14.25
C ILE A 316 -5.79 1.45 -12.89
N SER A 317 -4.90 0.48 -12.68
CA SER A 317 -4.82 -0.26 -11.44
C SER A 317 -4.35 0.67 -10.31
N LEU A 318 -5.06 0.74 -9.18
CA LEU A 318 -4.60 1.41 -7.95
C LEU A 318 -3.50 0.62 -7.23
N GLU A 319 -3.04 -0.49 -7.80
CA GLU A 319 -1.93 -1.31 -7.33
C GLU A 319 -0.66 -0.53 -6.93
N PRO A 320 -0.15 0.46 -7.69
CA PRO A 320 1.03 1.21 -7.29
C PRO A 320 0.73 2.22 -6.17
N VAL A 321 -0.54 2.56 -5.90
CA VAL A 321 -0.90 3.60 -4.91
C VAL A 321 -0.83 3.02 -3.50
N ILE A 322 -0.06 3.66 -2.63
CA ILE A 322 0.06 3.31 -1.20
C ILE A 322 -0.90 4.15 -0.36
N GLU A 323 -0.98 5.46 -0.66
CA GLU A 323 -1.88 6.41 -0.02
C GLU A 323 -2.32 7.49 -1.02
N ALA A 324 -3.55 7.96 -0.88
CA ALA A 324 -3.96 9.28 -1.34
C ALA A 324 -4.62 10.05 -0.19
N HIS A 325 -4.24 11.30 0.03
CA HIS A 325 -4.77 12.13 1.12
C HIS A 325 -5.09 13.53 0.61
N LEU A 326 -6.35 13.93 0.75
CA LEU A 326 -6.82 15.28 0.45
C LEU A 326 -7.39 15.93 1.71
N GLN A 327 -6.97 17.16 1.98
CA GLN A 327 -7.51 17.99 3.03
C GLN A 327 -7.82 19.38 2.49
N CYS A 328 -9.07 19.81 2.65
CA CYS A 328 -9.55 21.11 2.21
C CYS A 328 -10.33 21.82 3.32
N GLN A 329 -10.41 23.14 3.20
CA GLN A 329 -11.36 23.93 3.96
C GLN A 329 -12.75 23.82 3.31
N VAL A 330 -13.78 23.56 4.11
CA VAL A 330 -15.18 23.39 3.68
C VAL A 330 -16.09 24.34 4.43
N SER A 331 -17.09 24.87 3.72
CA SER A 331 -18.08 25.79 4.25
C SER A 331 -19.25 25.04 4.87
N LEU A 332 -19.86 25.62 5.91
CA LEU A 332 -20.94 25.02 6.71
C LEU A 332 -22.34 25.17 6.10
N ASP A 333 -22.43 25.64 4.84
CA ASP A 333 -23.68 26.13 4.27
C ASP A 333 -24.59 24.98 3.80
N GLY A 334 -25.31 24.43 4.77
CA GLY A 334 -26.33 23.39 4.63
C GLY A 334 -27.35 23.51 5.75
N GLY A 335 -28.18 24.56 5.71
CA GLY A 335 -29.38 24.71 6.56
C GLY A 335 -29.52 26.09 7.22
N GLU A 336 -30.73 26.65 7.10
CA GLU A 336 -31.22 28.02 7.38
C GLU A 336 -30.98 28.67 8.76
N ILE A 337 -30.03 28.22 9.58
CA ILE A 337 -29.76 28.86 10.88
C ILE A 337 -28.29 29.26 10.98
N CYS A 338 -28.03 30.47 10.49
CA CYS A 338 -26.76 31.18 10.60
C CYS A 338 -26.46 31.52 12.08
N LEU A 339 -25.44 30.87 12.66
CA LEU A 339 -24.78 31.38 13.86
C LEU A 339 -23.81 32.48 13.42
N GLN A 340 -23.87 33.64 14.08
CA GLN A 340 -23.22 34.91 13.77
C GLN A 340 -21.67 34.93 13.67
N ASP A 341 -21.01 33.78 13.64
CA ASP A 341 -19.58 33.63 13.39
C ASP A 341 -19.40 32.48 12.38
N SER A 342 -19.16 32.78 11.10
CA SER A 342 -18.94 31.77 10.05
C SER A 342 -17.67 30.95 10.34
N GLN A 343 -17.83 29.85 11.06
CA GLN A 343 -16.76 28.89 11.36
C GLN A 343 -16.53 28.03 10.12
N TYR A 344 -15.32 28.09 9.57
CA TYR A 344 -14.89 27.15 8.54
C TYR A 344 -14.50 25.82 9.18
N LEU A 345 -14.82 24.72 8.50
CA LEU A 345 -14.35 23.39 8.88
C LEU A 345 -13.17 23.00 7.99
N ILE A 346 -12.29 22.18 8.53
CA ILE A 346 -11.22 21.55 7.77
C ILE A 346 -11.57 20.07 7.70
N ALA A 347 -11.85 19.59 6.48
CA ALA A 347 -12.15 18.19 6.23
C ALA A 347 -10.96 17.52 5.54
N GLY A 348 -10.57 16.35 6.02
CA GLY A 348 -9.50 15.55 5.46
C GLY A 348 -9.92 14.09 5.30
N LEU A 349 -9.56 13.51 4.16
CA LEU A 349 -9.76 12.10 3.83
C LEU A 349 -8.40 11.53 3.43
N LEU A 350 -7.93 10.49 4.12
CA LEU A 350 -6.78 9.68 3.73
C LEU A 350 -7.29 8.29 3.36
N PHE A 351 -7.03 7.88 2.12
CA PHE A 351 -7.39 6.57 1.58
C PHE A 351 -6.14 5.72 1.35
N MET A 352 -6.20 4.47 1.81
CA MET A 352 -5.15 3.46 1.64
C MET A 352 -5.75 2.21 0.99
N PRO A 353 -5.54 1.97 -0.31
CA PRO A 353 -6.12 0.83 -1.00
C PRO A 353 -5.59 -0.52 -0.47
N HIS A 354 -4.40 -0.54 0.13
CA HIS A 354 -3.76 -1.76 0.63
C HIS A 354 -3.74 -1.87 2.16
N GLY A 355 -4.39 -0.94 2.87
CA GLY A 355 -4.45 -0.90 4.33
C GLY A 355 -5.45 -1.91 4.93
N THR A 356 -5.37 -3.18 4.51
CA THR A 356 -6.34 -4.22 4.89
C THR A 356 -6.29 -4.50 6.39
N SER A 357 -7.47 -4.75 6.98
CA SER A 357 -7.60 -5.16 8.38
C SER A 357 -7.51 -6.68 8.45
N GLN A 358 -6.48 -7.24 9.07
CA GLN A 358 -6.37 -8.69 9.34
C GLN A 358 -7.57 -9.21 10.17
N ASP A 359 -8.28 -8.31 10.85
CA ASP A 359 -9.44 -8.61 11.69
C ASP A 359 -10.77 -8.81 10.92
N LEU A 360 -10.81 -8.54 9.60
CA LEU A 360 -12.03 -8.72 8.80
C LEU A 360 -12.01 -10.09 8.12
N THR A 361 -13.03 -10.89 8.37
CA THR A 361 -13.22 -12.18 7.69
C THR A 361 -13.62 -11.96 6.22
N PRO A 362 -13.36 -12.94 5.32
CA PRO A 362 -13.70 -12.80 3.90
C PRO A 362 -15.20 -12.58 3.60
N ALA A 363 -16.08 -12.84 4.57
CA ALA A 363 -17.53 -12.62 4.49
C ALA A 363 -17.97 -11.22 4.96
N ASP A 364 -17.05 -10.44 5.55
CA ASP A 364 -17.38 -9.14 6.14
C ASP A 364 -17.51 -8.05 5.08
N LYS A 365 -18.66 -7.36 5.11
CA LYS A 365 -18.96 -6.18 4.31
C LYS A 365 -18.15 -4.98 4.80
N SER A 366 -18.05 -3.92 3.99
CA SER A 366 -17.40 -2.69 4.44
C SER A 366 -18.08 -2.11 5.69
N SER A 367 -17.32 -1.45 6.55
CA SER A 367 -17.84 -0.84 7.77
C SER A 367 -17.27 0.55 8.01
N ALA A 368 -18.08 1.43 8.57
CA ALA A 368 -17.66 2.75 9.03
C ALA A 368 -17.97 2.91 10.52
N ILE A 369 -16.97 3.33 11.29
CA ILE A 369 -17.06 3.54 12.74
C ILE A 369 -16.71 4.98 13.04
N ALA A 370 -17.54 5.66 13.83
CA ALA A 370 -17.20 6.97 14.38
C ALA A 370 -16.33 6.76 15.64
N VAL A 371 -15.12 7.34 15.63
CA VAL A 371 -14.07 7.03 16.62
C VAL A 371 -14.22 7.83 17.91
N ASN A 372 -14.91 8.97 17.86
CA ASN A 372 -15.00 9.90 18.99
C ASN A 372 -16.14 9.58 19.98
N HIS A 373 -16.74 8.39 19.89
CA HIS A 373 -17.72 7.91 20.87
C HIS A 373 -16.99 7.20 22.00
N SER A 374 -17.03 7.80 23.18
CA SER A 374 -16.59 7.17 24.43
C SER A 374 -17.29 5.83 24.62
N GLU A 375 -16.47 4.78 24.72
CA GLU A 375 -16.74 3.46 25.30
C GLU A 375 -17.54 2.41 24.51
N GLU A 376 -18.19 2.74 23.39
CA GLU A 376 -18.77 1.70 22.53
C GLU A 376 -18.46 1.94 21.04
N GLN A 377 -17.57 1.13 20.47
CA GLN A 377 -17.30 1.05 19.02
C GLN A 377 -18.51 0.40 18.31
N HIS A 378 -19.64 1.09 18.28
CA HIS A 378 -20.77 0.63 17.46
C HIS A 378 -20.51 0.97 16.01
N CYS A 379 -20.56 -0.04 15.15
CA CYS A 379 -20.56 0.16 13.70
C CYS A 379 -21.73 1.10 13.34
N MET A 380 -21.40 2.28 12.83
CA MET A 380 -22.41 3.27 12.46
C MET A 380 -23.08 2.89 11.14
N HIS A 381 -22.34 2.23 10.25
CA HIS A 381 -22.81 1.80 8.93
C HIS A 381 -22.08 0.53 8.49
N THR A 382 -22.84 -0.49 8.10
CA THR A 382 -22.36 -1.68 7.40
C THR A 382 -22.72 -1.58 5.92
N ASP A 383 -21.90 -2.19 5.06
CA ASP A 383 -22.08 -2.22 3.60
C ASP A 383 -22.10 -0.83 2.92
N ILE A 384 -21.33 0.11 3.46
CA ILE A 384 -21.22 1.48 2.92
C ILE A 384 -19.99 1.62 2.03
N THR A 385 -20.17 2.18 0.83
CA THR A 385 -19.03 2.50 -0.06
C THR A 385 -18.30 3.76 0.41
N LEU A 386 -17.05 3.95 -0.03
CA LEU A 386 -16.30 5.17 0.29
C LEU A 386 -17.03 6.43 -0.22
N ALA A 387 -17.58 6.40 -1.43
CA ALA A 387 -18.34 7.52 -2.00
C ALA A 387 -19.60 7.85 -1.18
N GLN A 388 -20.36 6.83 -0.75
CA GLN A 388 -21.52 7.04 0.13
C GLN A 388 -21.11 7.60 1.48
N LEU A 389 -19.98 7.13 2.02
CA LEU A 389 -19.45 7.60 3.29
C LEU A 389 -19.03 9.08 3.21
N GLU A 390 -18.40 9.48 2.11
CA GLU A 390 -18.04 10.88 1.85
C GLU A 390 -19.26 11.81 1.87
N GLU A 391 -20.36 11.42 1.21
CA GLU A 391 -21.60 12.22 1.16
C GLU A 391 -22.22 12.45 2.54
N ILE A 392 -22.13 11.47 3.44
CA ILE A 392 -22.72 11.57 4.79
C ILE A 392 -21.77 12.16 5.83
N THR A 393 -20.47 12.26 5.55
CA THR A 393 -19.45 12.66 6.52
C THR A 393 -19.70 14.08 7.03
N LEU A 394 -19.85 15.06 6.13
CA LEU A 394 -20.03 16.45 6.53
C LEU A 394 -21.35 16.68 7.29
N PRO A 395 -22.51 16.18 6.82
CA PRO A 395 -23.75 16.27 7.58
C PRO A 395 -23.63 15.71 9.00
N LYS A 396 -23.01 14.52 9.15
CA LYS A 396 -22.80 13.90 10.46
C LYS A 396 -21.85 14.70 11.36
N ALA A 397 -20.76 15.23 10.80
CA ALA A 397 -19.82 16.06 11.55
C ALA A 397 -20.49 17.34 12.07
N VAL A 398 -21.26 18.01 11.21
CA VAL A 398 -22.02 19.22 11.58
C VAL A 398 -23.01 18.91 12.69
N GLU A 399 -23.76 17.82 12.56
CA GLU A 399 -24.73 17.42 13.58
C GLU A 399 -24.07 17.08 14.92
N TYR A 400 -22.94 16.36 14.87
CA TYR A 400 -22.14 16.05 16.05
C TYR A 400 -21.65 17.32 16.76
N PHE A 401 -21.18 18.30 16.00
CA PHE A 401 -20.70 19.57 16.54
C PHE A 401 -21.80 20.46 17.12
N ARG A 402 -23.05 20.33 16.66
CA ARG A 402 -24.20 21.00 17.27
C ARG A 402 -24.53 20.42 18.64
N HIS A 403 -24.46 19.09 18.77
CA HIS A 403 -24.76 18.38 20.02
C HIS A 403 -23.59 18.44 21.03
N ASN A 404 -22.36 18.62 20.54
CA ASN A 404 -21.14 18.64 21.34
C ASN A 404 -20.39 19.95 21.07
N THR A 405 -20.80 21.02 21.74
CA THR A 405 -20.28 22.37 21.50
C THR A 405 -18.76 22.47 21.72
N ASP A 406 -18.24 21.75 22.72
CA ASP A 406 -16.82 21.75 23.08
C ASP A 406 -15.97 20.83 22.20
N ALA A 407 -16.59 19.94 21.43
CA ALA A 407 -15.86 19.04 20.55
C ALA A 407 -15.27 19.81 19.36
N LEU A 408 -13.96 19.64 19.15
CA LEU A 408 -13.20 20.29 18.07
C LEU A 408 -12.95 19.38 16.87
N VAL A 409 -13.09 18.07 17.04
CA VAL A 409 -12.74 17.06 16.05
C VAL A 409 -13.86 16.04 15.94
N TYR A 410 -14.20 15.66 14.72
CA TYR A 410 -15.03 14.52 14.38
C TYR A 410 -14.22 13.55 13.52
N GLN A 411 -14.26 12.26 13.82
CA GLN A 411 -13.46 11.23 13.17
C GLN A 411 -14.31 10.02 12.78
N MET A 412 -14.10 9.53 11.56
CA MET A 412 -14.65 8.28 11.07
C MET A 412 -13.55 7.41 10.47
N LEU A 413 -13.56 6.13 10.82
CA LEU A 413 -12.70 5.10 10.25
C LEU A 413 -13.55 4.20 9.36
N TRP A 414 -13.16 4.07 8.10
CA TRP A 414 -13.75 3.13 7.16
C TRP A 414 -12.81 2.00 6.88
N LYS A 415 -13.33 0.78 6.86
CA LYS A 415 -12.58 -0.42 6.53
C LYS A 415 -13.36 -1.27 5.54
N SER A 416 -12.64 -1.86 4.61
CA SER A 416 -13.15 -2.86 3.67
C SER A 416 -12.10 -3.93 3.43
N LYS A 417 -12.48 -4.99 2.72
CA LYS A 417 -11.52 -5.99 2.21
C LYS A 417 -10.49 -5.37 1.26
N GLN A 418 -10.84 -4.27 0.59
CA GLN A 418 -10.07 -3.64 -0.49
C GLN A 418 -9.36 -2.36 -0.03
N GLY A 419 -9.21 -2.14 1.28
CA GLY A 419 -8.51 -0.98 1.83
C GLY A 419 -9.24 -0.30 2.98
N ALA A 420 -8.69 0.81 3.45
CA ALA A 420 -9.20 1.60 4.57
C ALA A 420 -9.17 3.10 4.26
N ALA A 421 -9.98 3.87 4.99
CA ALA A 421 -9.98 5.32 4.90
C ALA A 421 -10.13 5.97 6.28
N TYR A 422 -9.39 7.06 6.48
CA TYR A 422 -9.38 7.86 7.69
C TYR A 422 -9.97 9.23 7.37
N ILE A 423 -11.12 9.52 7.97
CA ILE A 423 -11.88 10.74 7.68
C ILE A 423 -11.95 11.58 8.93
N HIS A 424 -11.55 12.84 8.84
CA HIS A 424 -11.64 13.76 9.95
C HIS A 424 -12.20 15.11 9.52
N VAL A 425 -12.96 15.74 10.43
CA VAL A 425 -13.46 17.10 10.28
C VAL A 425 -13.10 17.87 11.54
N VAL A 426 -12.51 19.04 11.39
CA VAL A 426 -11.97 19.84 12.50
C VAL A 426 -12.55 21.24 12.47
N LYS A 427 -13.00 21.74 13.62
CA LYS A 427 -13.38 23.14 13.80
C LYS A 427 -12.15 24.03 13.76
N ALA A 428 -12.11 25.00 12.85
CA ALA A 428 -11.04 25.99 12.84
C ALA A 428 -11.17 26.93 14.06
N THR A 429 -10.25 26.85 15.03
CA THR A 429 -10.24 27.77 16.17
C THR A 429 -9.39 29.02 15.87
N LYS A 430 -9.73 30.17 16.48
CA LYS A 430 -8.94 31.42 16.39
C LYS A 430 -7.45 31.23 16.78
N LYS A 431 -7.12 30.19 17.56
CA LYS A 431 -5.73 29.81 17.90
C LYS A 431 -4.92 29.28 16.71
N MET A 432 -5.55 28.56 15.78
CA MET A 432 -4.91 28.13 14.52
C MET A 432 -4.61 29.32 13.59
N GLN A 433 -5.35 30.43 13.73
CA GLN A 433 -5.07 31.69 13.04
C GLN A 433 -4.01 32.55 13.76
N SER A 434 -3.86 32.40 15.09
CA SER A 434 -3.04 33.31 15.93
C SER A 434 -1.55 32.98 15.99
N THR A 435 -1.07 31.87 15.45
CA THR A 435 0.38 31.67 15.27
C THR A 435 1.00 32.77 14.38
N ARG A 436 0.16 33.52 13.65
CA ARG A 436 0.55 34.74 12.91
C ARG A 436 0.85 35.98 13.77
N ARG A 437 0.47 36.04 15.05
CA ARG A 437 0.71 37.22 15.91
C ARG A 437 0.89 36.85 17.38
N MET A 438 2.11 36.48 17.76
CA MET A 438 2.51 36.53 19.17
C MET A 438 2.98 37.97 19.50
N ILE A 439 2.17 38.70 20.27
CA ILE A 439 2.58 39.97 20.87
C ILE A 439 3.46 39.63 22.08
N ARG A 440 4.77 39.84 21.98
CA ARG A 440 5.66 39.86 23.14
C ARG A 440 6.19 41.28 23.32
N GLY A 441 5.63 41.99 24.30
CA GLY A 441 6.15 43.28 24.77
C GLY A 441 6.07 44.42 23.75
N GLY A 442 4.87 44.90 23.43
CA GLY A 442 4.64 46.27 22.94
C GLY A 442 5.23 46.69 21.58
N LYS A 443 5.96 45.84 20.85
CA LYS A 443 6.43 46.11 19.49
C LYS A 443 5.88 45.07 18.52
N ILE A 444 5.17 45.56 17.50
CA ILE A 444 4.76 44.77 16.33
C ILE A 444 6.04 44.44 15.55
N ILE A 445 6.61 43.26 15.78
CA ILE A 445 7.62 42.71 14.88
C ILE A 445 6.83 41.90 13.84
N GLN A 446 6.65 42.48 12.65
CA GLN A 446 6.35 41.65 11.48
C GLN A 446 7.56 40.73 11.30
N ARG A 447 7.38 39.41 11.47
CA ARG A 447 8.35 38.46 10.93
C ARG A 447 8.44 38.74 9.43
N PRO A 448 9.64 38.91 8.85
CA PRO A 448 9.78 38.80 7.41
C PRO A 448 9.21 37.43 7.01
N ASP A 449 8.36 37.38 5.99
CA ASP A 449 7.81 36.15 5.42
C ASP A 449 8.93 35.11 5.23
N GLN A 450 9.06 34.22 6.21
CA GLN A 450 10.19 33.31 6.31
C GLN A 450 9.80 32.07 5.50
N GLU A 451 10.61 31.74 4.49
CA GLU A 451 10.43 30.66 3.49
C GLU A 451 10.14 29.25 4.06
N TRP A 452 10.13 29.11 5.39
CA TRP A 452 10.13 27.86 6.14
C TRP A 452 8.84 27.59 6.94
N GLU A 453 7.83 28.49 6.93
CA GLU A 453 6.46 28.22 7.44
C GLU A 453 5.63 27.28 6.49
N ASN A 454 6.31 26.61 5.56
CA ASN A 454 5.73 25.91 4.42
C ASN A 454 5.66 24.38 4.54
N ARG A 455 5.97 23.80 5.70
CA ARG A 455 5.68 22.38 5.94
C ARG A 455 4.18 22.14 6.19
N PRO A 456 3.65 20.97 5.81
CA PRO A 456 2.26 20.64 6.05
C PRO A 456 2.05 20.37 7.54
N TYR A 457 1.56 21.37 8.28
CA TYR A 457 0.92 21.19 9.59
C TYR A 457 -0.06 19.99 9.59
N VAL A 458 -0.60 19.69 8.40
CA VAL A 458 -1.43 18.53 8.09
C VAL A 458 -0.81 17.19 8.50
N ILE A 459 0.49 16.93 8.27
CA ILE A 459 1.07 15.60 8.57
C ILE A 459 1.16 15.36 10.08
N PRO A 460 1.82 16.20 10.90
CA PRO A 460 1.82 16.00 12.35
C PRO A 460 0.41 16.04 12.95
N HIS A 461 -0.50 16.86 12.40
CA HIS A 461 -1.89 16.90 12.86
C HIS A 461 -2.62 15.57 12.59
N PHE A 462 -2.52 15.03 11.38
CA PHE A 462 -3.08 13.73 11.04
C PHE A 462 -2.51 12.62 11.95
N LEU A 463 -1.19 12.58 12.12
CA LEU A 463 -0.56 11.57 12.98
C LEU A 463 -1.00 11.69 14.43
N ASN A 464 -1.14 12.90 14.98
CA ASN A 464 -1.67 13.09 16.33
C ASN A 464 -3.12 12.60 16.49
N LEU A 465 -3.95 12.77 15.44
CA LEU A 465 -5.34 12.32 15.45
C LEU A 465 -5.46 10.79 15.35
N TRP A 466 -4.56 10.15 14.61
CA TRP A 466 -4.74 8.76 14.17
C TRP A 466 -3.68 7.77 14.65
N ALA A 467 -2.59 8.20 15.28
CA ALA A 467 -1.52 7.31 15.74
C ALA A 467 -2.01 6.20 16.68
N GLY A 468 -3.08 6.44 17.45
CA GLY A 468 -3.70 5.41 18.29
C GLY A 468 -4.32 4.23 17.53
N HIS A 469 -4.59 4.41 16.22
CA HIS A 469 -5.10 3.38 15.31
C HIS A 469 -4.01 2.73 14.46
N ALA A 470 -2.77 3.21 14.54
CA ALA A 470 -1.64 2.54 13.91
C ALA A 470 -1.33 1.22 14.65
N PRO A 471 -0.72 0.23 13.98
CA PRO A 471 -0.20 -0.97 14.64
C PRO A 471 0.63 -0.61 15.88
N ILE A 472 0.42 -1.33 16.99
CA ILE A 472 1.03 -1.03 18.30
C ILE A 472 2.56 -0.83 18.20
N GLN A 473 3.21 -1.61 17.35
CA GLN A 473 4.66 -1.56 17.14
C GLN A 473 5.13 -0.24 16.51
N LEU A 474 4.27 0.46 15.75
CA LEU A 474 4.58 1.70 15.05
C LEU A 474 4.21 2.95 15.85
N GLN A 475 3.28 2.85 16.81
CA GLN A 475 2.76 4.01 17.54
C GLN A 475 3.84 4.83 18.25
N SER A 476 4.82 4.15 18.87
CA SER A 476 5.92 4.80 19.56
C SER A 476 6.84 5.55 18.59
N SER A 477 7.17 4.94 17.44
CA SER A 477 7.99 5.55 16.39
C SER A 477 7.30 6.77 15.77
N ILE A 478 5.99 6.68 15.49
CA ILE A 478 5.17 7.79 15.01
C ILE A 478 5.18 8.95 16.01
N MET A 479 4.91 8.66 17.29
CA MET A 479 4.86 9.70 18.32
C MET A 479 6.22 10.35 18.56
N ASN A 480 7.30 9.55 18.54
CA ASN A 480 8.67 10.06 18.62
C ASN A 480 8.99 10.99 17.45
N TRP A 481 8.54 10.65 16.24
CA TRP A 481 8.71 11.50 15.07
C TRP A 481 7.95 12.82 15.21
N VAL A 482 6.67 12.78 15.63
CA VAL A 482 5.86 14.00 15.85
C VAL A 482 6.53 14.94 16.86
N GLN A 483 7.00 14.41 17.99
CA GLN A 483 7.72 15.20 18.99
C GLN A 483 9.04 15.78 18.45
N LYS A 484 9.76 15.03 17.61
CA LYS A 484 10.98 15.52 16.95
C LYS A 484 10.67 16.60 15.91
N ASP A 485 9.57 16.48 15.16
CA ASP A 485 9.13 17.49 14.20
C ASP A 485 8.82 18.81 14.92
N ASP A 486 8.09 18.77 16.04
CA ASP A 486 7.81 19.96 16.87
C ASP A 486 9.10 20.65 17.35
N LYS A 487 10.09 19.86 17.81
CA LYS A 487 11.40 20.38 18.24
C LYS A 487 12.22 20.94 17.07
N ASN A 488 12.16 20.27 15.93
CA ASN A 488 12.86 20.68 14.71
C ASN A 488 12.27 21.98 14.13
N GLN A 489 10.95 22.14 14.14
CA GLN A 489 10.27 23.39 13.77
C GLN A 489 10.74 24.58 14.62
N LEU A 490 11.14 24.33 15.87
CA LEU A 490 11.70 25.35 16.77
C LEU A 490 13.21 25.60 16.56
N ALA A 491 13.96 24.63 15.99
CA ALA A 491 15.41 24.66 15.88
C ALA A 491 15.95 25.16 14.52
N PHE A 492 15.15 25.13 13.45
CA PHE A 492 15.58 25.58 12.13
C PHE A 492 15.51 27.12 12.00
N SER A 493 16.64 27.79 12.24
CA SER A 493 16.95 29.18 11.87
C SER A 493 18.36 29.26 11.27
N PRO A 494 18.65 30.25 10.40
CA PRO A 494 19.19 30.01 9.06
C PRO A 494 20.70 29.81 9.01
N LEU A 495 21.14 28.77 8.30
CA LEU A 495 22.41 28.84 7.58
C LEU A 495 22.10 29.41 6.19
N ARG A 496 22.55 30.65 5.98
CA ARG A 496 22.55 31.34 4.69
C ARG A 496 23.19 30.45 3.63
N LEU A 497 22.41 29.92 2.70
CA LEU A 497 22.93 29.61 1.36
C LEU A 497 22.81 30.90 0.56
N LYS A 498 23.94 31.62 0.47
CA LYS A 498 24.12 32.66 -0.55
C LYS A 498 24.17 31.93 -1.89
N PHE A 499 23.21 32.22 -2.76
CA PHE A 499 23.43 32.16 -4.21
C PHE A 499 23.63 33.59 -4.69
#